data_AF-A0A3N4K6S3-F1
#
_entry.id   AF-A0A3N4K6S3-F1
#
_cell.length_a   1.000
_cell.length_b   1.000
_cell.length_c   1.000
_cell.angle_alpha   90.00
_cell.angle_beta   90.00
_cell.angle_gamma   90.00
#
_symmetry.space_group_name_H-M   'P 1'
#
loop_
_entity.id
_entity.type
_entity.pdbx_description
1 polymer ?
#
loop_
_entity_poly.entity_id
_entity_poly.type
_entity_poly.pdbx_seq_one_letter_code
_entity_poly.pdbx_strand_id
1 'polypeptide(L)'
;YYLCEKSDGIRCLLYFTRDGDQEVHYLIDRKNDYYWVRNLHFPLPGDDTFRGFHTETLIDGELVLDDVGEGKKLLRFLVFDCLMLDNQRMMHRMLDKRLGYVMERIYKPYKHLCKAFRDEVQFFPFQIEFKKMEFSYSIQWMFDSVLPKLPHGNDGLIFTCRTTPYKCGTDAHIIKWKPALENSIDFRLNLEFPLLPPSSPSSSSPSRESTPEHDYHAMPTFHLSVFMGDDAYKKWAQMHVTAEEWEGLKGMGVPLDDAIVECAMDKEGRWRYMRFRKDKKHANHISTVDSVMESVRDAVGREELIAVQAEVRKAWKARAA
;
A
#
# COMPACT_ATOMS: atom_id res chain seq x y z
N TYR A 1 13.41 -1.67 17.23
CA TYR A 1 12.67 -1.16 16.08
C TYR A 1 11.72 -0.06 16.52
N TYR A 2 11.44 0.87 15.63
CA TYR A 2 10.24 1.69 15.69
C TYR A 2 9.14 1.03 14.85
N LEU A 3 7.91 1.42 15.14
CA LEU A 3 6.68 0.87 14.59
C LEU A 3 5.78 2.02 14.15
N CYS A 4 5.25 1.94 12.94
CA CYS A 4 4.16 2.79 12.50
C CYS A 4 3.17 1.99 11.65
N GLU A 5 2.03 2.61 11.41
CA GLU A 5 1.04 2.12 10.46
C GLU A 5 1.65 2.11 9.03
N LYS A 6 1.28 1.14 8.20
CA LYS A 6 1.59 1.10 6.78
C LYS A 6 0.48 1.83 6.00
N SER A 7 0.75 3.06 5.55
CA SER A 7 -0.28 3.85 4.90
C SER A 7 -0.57 3.26 3.52
N ASP A 8 -1.81 3.44 3.07
CA ASP A 8 -2.17 3.25 1.67
C ASP A 8 -2.03 4.60 0.94
N GLY A 9 -0.84 4.83 0.38
CA GLY A 9 -0.51 6.07 -0.31
C GLY A 9 0.54 5.90 -1.40
N ILE A 10 1.01 7.02 -1.94
CA ILE A 10 2.08 7.05 -2.93
C ILE A 10 3.38 7.41 -2.22
N ARG A 11 4.29 6.45 -2.10
CA ARG A 11 5.64 6.71 -1.57
C ARG A 11 6.42 7.58 -2.56
N CYS A 12 6.89 8.72 -2.08
CA CYS A 12 7.73 9.65 -2.82
C CYS A 12 8.82 10.22 -1.91
N LEU A 13 9.99 10.50 -2.47
CA LEU A 13 10.93 11.42 -1.84
C LEU A 13 10.48 12.86 -2.14
N LEU A 14 10.67 13.78 -1.19
CA LEU A 14 10.48 15.21 -1.42
C LEU A 14 11.84 15.89 -1.43
N TYR A 15 12.20 16.46 -2.57
CA TYR A 15 13.46 17.15 -2.81
C TYR A 15 13.27 18.66 -2.81
N PHE A 16 14.08 19.36 -2.03
CA PHE A 16 14.04 20.80 -1.85
C PHE A 16 15.28 21.38 -2.50
N THR A 17 15.09 22.29 -3.45
CA THR A 17 16.15 22.88 -4.25
C THR A 17 15.78 24.31 -4.62
N ARG A 18 16.61 24.92 -5.46
CA ARG A 18 16.35 26.24 -6.02
C ARG A 18 16.65 26.28 -7.51
N ASP A 19 15.99 27.20 -8.19
CA ASP A 19 16.35 27.66 -9.52
C ASP A 19 16.65 29.15 -9.43
N GLY A 20 17.95 29.50 -9.49
CA GLY A 20 18.42 30.85 -9.12
C GLY A 20 18.06 31.19 -7.68
N ASP A 21 17.23 32.23 -7.51
CA ASP A 21 16.72 32.69 -6.20
C ASP A 21 15.33 32.14 -5.86
N GLN A 22 14.73 31.31 -6.74
CA GLN A 22 13.41 30.73 -6.52
C GLN A 22 13.51 29.38 -5.82
N GLU A 23 12.70 29.19 -4.78
CA GLU A 23 12.53 27.90 -4.10
C GLU A 23 11.74 26.93 -4.98
N VAL A 24 12.22 25.69 -5.10
CA VAL A 24 11.64 24.68 -5.97
C VAL A 24 11.58 23.32 -5.27
N HIS A 25 10.46 22.63 -5.42
CA HIS A 25 10.23 21.32 -4.83
C HIS A 25 9.88 20.26 -5.87
N TYR A 26 10.41 19.06 -5.69
CA TYR A 26 10.06 17.90 -6.51
C TYR A 26 9.63 16.73 -5.64
N LEU A 27 8.52 16.10 -5.99
CA LEU A 27 8.24 14.72 -5.57
C LEU A 27 8.94 13.77 -6.54
N ILE A 28 9.60 12.75 -6.00
CA ILE A 28 10.32 11.74 -6.78
C ILE A 28 9.74 10.39 -6.43
N ASP A 29 9.14 9.70 -7.40
CA ASP A 29 8.49 8.42 -7.18
C ASP A 29 9.47 7.24 -7.24
N ARG A 30 8.94 6.02 -7.10
CA ARG A 30 9.74 4.79 -7.16
C ARG A 30 10.33 4.50 -8.55
N LYS A 31 9.77 5.04 -9.63
CA LYS A 31 10.28 4.90 -11.01
C LYS A 31 11.36 5.94 -11.32
N ASN A 32 11.67 6.81 -10.35
CA ASN A 32 12.57 7.93 -10.51
C ASN A 32 12.00 9.00 -11.47
N ASP A 33 10.68 9.12 -11.52
CA ASP A 33 9.97 10.21 -12.20
C ASP A 33 9.87 11.42 -11.26
N TYR A 34 10.15 12.62 -11.79
CA TYR A 34 10.22 13.86 -11.04
C TYR A 34 8.98 14.73 -11.32
N TYR A 35 8.28 15.11 -10.26
CA TYR A 35 7.05 15.90 -10.33
C TYR A 35 7.29 17.24 -9.65
N TRP A 36 7.30 18.33 -10.41
CA TRP A 36 7.43 19.68 -9.87
C TRP A 36 6.19 20.05 -9.07
N VAL A 37 6.38 20.45 -7.81
CA VAL A 37 5.31 20.89 -6.92
C VAL A 37 5.41 22.40 -6.71
N ARG A 38 4.35 23.10 -7.08
CA ARG A 38 4.22 24.56 -6.91
C ARG A 38 3.59 24.90 -5.57
N ASN A 39 3.78 26.14 -5.10
CA ASN A 39 3.12 26.70 -3.92
C ASN A 39 3.42 25.94 -2.62
N LEU A 40 4.67 25.49 -2.47
CA LEU A 40 5.21 24.97 -1.21
C LEU A 40 6.37 25.86 -0.77
N HIS A 41 6.48 26.06 0.54
CA HIS A 41 7.54 26.83 1.17
C HIS A 41 7.98 26.14 2.47
N PHE A 42 9.28 25.89 2.61
CA PHE A 42 9.89 25.34 3.82
C PHE A 42 10.88 26.32 4.44
N PRO A 43 10.43 27.12 5.43
CA PRO A 43 11.24 28.17 6.01
C PRO A 43 12.40 27.60 6.83
N LEU A 44 13.50 28.33 6.85
CA LEU A 44 14.62 28.03 7.75
C LEU A 44 14.22 28.24 9.22
N PRO A 45 14.76 27.45 10.15
CA PRO A 45 14.47 27.59 11.57
C PRO A 45 15.02 28.90 12.14
N GLY A 46 14.21 29.58 12.95
CA GLY A 46 14.58 30.84 13.59
C GLY A 46 14.47 32.08 12.68
N ASP A 47 13.91 31.94 11.48
CA ASP A 47 13.57 33.06 10.59
C ASP A 47 12.07 33.39 10.69
N ASP A 48 11.72 34.38 11.51
CA ASP A 48 10.34 34.86 11.64
C ASP A 48 9.85 35.64 10.41
N THR A 49 10.74 35.97 9.47
CA THR A 49 10.35 36.60 8.19
C THR A 49 9.89 35.59 7.15
N PHE A 50 10.19 34.29 7.37
CA PHE A 50 9.90 33.20 6.44
C PHE A 50 10.42 33.46 5.02
N ARG A 51 11.59 34.08 4.89
CA ARG A 51 12.19 34.39 3.57
C ARG A 51 13.26 33.39 3.20
N GLY A 52 14.00 32.90 4.19
CA GLY A 52 14.98 31.84 4.00
C GLY A 52 14.29 30.50 3.82
N PHE A 53 14.80 29.68 2.91
CA PHE A 53 14.29 28.34 2.65
C PHE A 53 15.41 27.31 2.55
N HIS A 54 15.03 26.05 2.74
CA HIS A 54 15.94 24.92 2.62
C HIS A 54 16.32 24.63 1.16
N THR A 55 17.55 24.18 0.95
CA THR A 55 18.03 23.68 -0.35
C THR A 55 18.82 22.39 -0.13
N GLU A 56 19.12 21.65 -1.21
CA GLU A 56 19.92 20.42 -1.15
C GLU A 56 19.41 19.46 -0.03
N THR A 57 18.10 19.33 0.09
CA THR A 57 17.41 18.60 1.17
C THR A 57 16.53 17.53 0.56
N LEU A 58 16.60 16.31 1.10
CA LEU A 58 15.87 15.15 0.58
C LEU A 58 15.29 14.35 1.75
N ILE A 59 13.96 14.30 1.82
CA ILE A 59 13.21 13.57 2.84
C ILE A 59 12.38 12.44 2.22
N ASP A 60 12.15 11.37 2.99
CA ASP A 60 11.37 10.21 2.58
C ASP A 60 9.99 10.25 3.25
N GLY A 61 8.95 10.01 2.46
CA GLY A 61 7.58 10.11 2.92
C GLY A 61 6.60 9.41 2.00
N GLU A 62 5.32 9.58 2.35
CA GLU A 62 4.20 8.99 1.64
C GLU A 62 3.07 10.00 1.53
N LEU A 63 2.59 10.18 0.30
CA LEU A 63 1.48 11.06 -0.01
C LEU A 63 0.17 10.29 0.17
N VAL A 64 -0.63 10.68 1.15
CA VAL A 64 -1.89 10.04 1.52
C VAL A 64 -3.06 10.99 1.30
N LEU A 65 -4.23 10.42 1.05
CA LEU A 65 -5.47 11.17 0.94
C LEU A 65 -6.34 10.91 2.17
N ASP A 66 -6.34 11.86 3.10
CA ASP A 66 -7.12 11.79 4.33
C ASP A 66 -8.59 12.09 4.06
N ASP A 67 -9.48 11.31 4.66
CA ASP A 67 -10.88 11.65 4.89
C ASP A 67 -11.01 12.51 6.15
N VAL A 68 -11.32 13.79 5.97
CA VAL A 68 -11.51 14.72 7.10
C VAL A 68 -12.98 14.86 7.48
N GLY A 69 -13.86 14.00 6.97
CA GLY A 69 -15.30 14.03 7.18
C GLY A 69 -16.03 14.93 6.20
N GLU A 70 -17.37 14.82 6.17
CA GLU A 70 -18.25 15.63 5.31
C GLU A 70 -17.94 15.52 3.81
N GLY A 71 -17.36 14.41 3.37
CA GLY A 71 -16.95 14.20 1.97
C GLY A 71 -15.71 15.01 1.54
N LYS A 72 -15.06 15.73 2.46
CA LYS A 72 -13.83 16.47 2.17
C LYS A 72 -12.63 15.54 2.26
N LYS A 73 -11.78 15.61 1.24
CA LYS A 73 -10.50 14.90 1.20
C LYS A 73 -9.36 15.90 1.30
N LEU A 74 -8.34 15.57 2.08
CA LEU A 74 -7.15 16.41 2.27
C LEU A 74 -5.89 15.62 1.92
N LEU A 75 -5.08 16.16 1.03
CA LEU A 75 -3.81 15.55 0.66
C LEU A 75 -2.75 15.86 1.74
N ARG A 76 -2.09 14.83 2.26
CA ARG A 76 -1.00 14.98 3.24
C ARG A 76 0.24 14.23 2.82
N PHE A 77 1.41 14.82 3.06
CA PHE A 77 2.69 14.15 2.93
C PHE A 77 3.21 13.75 4.31
N LEU A 78 3.15 12.45 4.61
CA LEU A 78 3.60 11.87 5.87
C LEU A 78 5.10 11.60 5.81
N VAL A 79 5.88 12.38 6.54
CA VAL A 79 7.35 12.24 6.56
C VAL A 79 7.75 11.18 7.57
N PHE A 80 8.62 10.26 7.16
CA PHE A 80 9.13 9.19 8.02
C PHE A 80 10.64 8.94 7.95
N ASP A 81 11.39 9.60 7.07
CA ASP A 81 12.86 9.56 7.10
C ASP A 81 13.52 10.79 6.44
N CYS A 82 14.84 10.90 6.57
CA CYS A 82 15.66 11.99 6.05
C CYS A 82 16.99 11.48 5.49
N LEU A 83 17.25 11.77 4.22
CA LEU A 83 18.47 11.34 3.54
C LEU A 83 19.51 12.46 3.53
N MET A 84 19.07 13.70 3.31
CA MET A 84 19.94 14.88 3.24
C MET A 84 19.20 16.10 3.78
N LEU A 85 19.92 17.01 4.46
CA LEU A 85 19.40 18.28 4.95
C LEU A 85 20.46 19.36 4.74
N ASP A 86 20.16 20.38 3.94
CA ASP A 86 21.06 21.49 3.63
C ASP A 86 22.48 21.01 3.25
N ASN A 87 22.56 20.09 2.27
CA ASN A 87 23.81 19.44 1.81
C ASN A 87 24.51 18.52 2.84
N GLN A 88 23.93 18.36 4.03
CA GLN A 88 24.44 17.42 5.03
C GLN A 88 23.84 16.04 4.83
N ARG A 89 24.69 15.06 4.56
CA ARG A 89 24.28 13.64 4.45
C ARG A 89 23.80 13.12 5.80
N MET A 90 22.52 12.73 5.87
CA MET A 90 21.90 12.21 7.10
C MET A 90 21.86 10.68 7.17
N MET A 91 22.01 10.01 6.04
CA MET A 91 21.84 8.55 5.90
C MET A 91 22.71 7.71 6.85
N HIS A 92 23.90 8.18 7.22
CA HIS A 92 24.82 7.48 8.12
C HIS A 92 24.35 7.47 9.58
N ARG A 93 23.42 8.37 9.95
CA ARG A 93 22.91 8.52 11.31
C ARG A 93 21.82 7.49 11.60
N MET A 94 21.55 7.26 12.88
CA MET A 94 20.42 6.45 13.36
C MET A 94 19.08 7.14 13.06
N LEU A 95 18.01 6.35 12.92
CA LEU A 95 16.67 6.83 12.54
C LEU A 95 16.14 7.93 13.47
N ASP A 96 16.32 7.79 14.78
CA ASP A 96 15.87 8.79 15.75
C ASP A 96 16.56 10.14 15.58
N LYS A 97 17.83 10.14 15.19
CA LYS A 97 18.55 11.37 14.84
C LYS A 97 18.03 11.95 13.53
N ARG A 98 17.87 11.13 12.49
CA ARG A 98 17.32 11.56 11.18
C ARG A 98 15.94 12.21 11.35
N LEU A 99 15.04 11.55 12.08
CA LEU A 99 13.71 12.09 12.43
C LEU A 99 13.78 13.36 13.27
N GLY A 100 14.68 13.41 14.26
CA GLY A 100 14.89 14.59 15.09
C GLY A 100 15.33 15.81 14.27
N TYR A 101 16.21 15.63 13.28
CA TYR A 101 16.61 16.71 12.39
C TYR A 101 15.43 17.26 11.58
N VAL A 102 14.63 16.42 10.94
CA VAL A 102 13.46 16.90 10.17
C VAL A 102 12.45 17.57 11.11
N MET A 103 12.23 17.01 12.30
CA MET A 103 11.26 17.56 13.27
C MET A 103 11.65 18.99 13.67
N GLU A 104 12.90 19.20 14.06
CA GLU A 104 13.38 20.50 14.53
C GLU A 104 13.62 21.50 13.39
N ARG A 105 14.15 21.04 12.25
CA ARG A 105 14.64 21.93 11.19
C ARG A 105 13.62 22.21 10.10
N ILE A 106 12.72 21.27 9.80
CA ILE A 106 11.75 21.41 8.71
C ILE A 106 10.33 21.56 9.27
N TYR A 107 9.90 20.61 10.11
CA TYR A 107 8.49 20.53 10.53
C TYR A 107 8.06 21.66 11.44
N LYS A 108 8.81 21.92 12.51
CA LYS A 108 8.46 23.00 13.44
C LYS A 108 8.42 24.36 12.74
N PRO A 109 9.40 24.74 11.90
CA PRO A 109 9.31 25.96 11.09
C PRO A 109 8.11 25.97 10.12
N TYR A 110 7.86 24.87 9.41
CA TYR A 110 6.68 24.74 8.54
C TYR A 110 5.35 24.92 9.32
N LYS A 111 5.22 24.31 10.50
CA LYS A 111 4.02 24.49 11.35
C LYS A 111 3.94 25.90 11.92
N HIS A 112 5.07 26.58 12.13
CA HIS A 112 5.09 27.99 12.52
C HIS A 112 4.56 28.88 11.39
N LEU A 113 5.02 28.68 10.15
CA LEU A 113 4.47 29.32 8.95
C LEU A 113 2.97 29.08 8.81
N CYS A 114 2.52 27.83 8.91
CA CYS A 114 1.10 27.49 8.81
C CYS A 114 0.24 28.19 9.89
N LYS A 115 0.80 28.45 11.08
CA LYS A 115 0.10 29.18 12.15
C LYS A 115 0.06 30.68 11.89
N ALA A 116 1.11 31.24 11.30
CA ALA A 116 1.20 32.65 10.95
C ALA A 116 0.28 33.00 9.76
N PHE A 117 0.17 32.10 8.77
CA PHE A 117 -0.60 32.29 7.53
C PHE A 117 -1.69 31.23 7.37
N ARG A 118 -2.60 31.13 8.33
CA ARG A 118 -3.63 30.04 8.35
C ARG A 118 -4.51 30.03 7.11
N ASP A 119 -4.87 31.21 6.61
CA ASP A 119 -5.76 31.34 5.45
C ASP A 119 -5.09 30.90 4.14
N GLU A 120 -3.76 30.88 4.11
CA GLU A 120 -2.98 30.45 2.94
C GLU A 120 -2.79 28.93 2.88
N VAL A 121 -2.92 28.23 4.02
CA VAL A 121 -2.68 26.77 4.11
C VAL A 121 -3.61 25.97 3.19
N GLN A 122 -4.79 26.49 2.88
CA GLN A 122 -5.74 25.85 1.94
C GLN A 122 -5.25 25.82 0.49
N PHE A 123 -4.32 26.71 0.12
CA PHE A 123 -3.74 26.78 -1.23
C PHE A 123 -2.48 25.93 -1.39
N PHE A 124 -1.98 25.34 -0.29
CA PHE A 124 -0.88 24.39 -0.39
C PHE A 124 -1.35 23.13 -1.12
N PRO A 125 -0.51 22.56 -2.00
CA PRO A 125 -0.88 21.36 -2.75
C PRO A 125 -1.13 20.15 -1.83
N PHE A 126 -0.43 20.10 -0.70
CA PHE A 126 -0.64 19.16 0.39
C PHE A 126 -0.10 19.72 1.69
N GLN A 127 -0.55 19.18 2.82
CA GLN A 127 0.01 19.50 4.12
C GLN A 127 1.06 18.47 4.54
N ILE A 128 2.16 18.93 5.14
CA ILE A 128 3.13 18.01 5.74
C ILE A 128 2.77 17.67 7.17
N GLU A 129 2.83 16.38 7.47
CA GLU A 129 2.69 15.83 8.81
C GLU A 129 3.78 14.81 9.10
N PHE A 130 4.12 14.66 10.38
CA PHE A 130 5.08 13.65 10.81
C PHE A 130 4.38 12.32 11.00
N LYS A 131 4.91 11.28 10.36
CA LYS A 131 4.46 9.92 10.62
C LYS A 131 4.86 9.55 12.03
N LYS A 132 3.86 9.38 12.91
CA LYS A 132 4.11 9.10 14.31
C LYS A 132 4.72 7.71 14.46
N MET A 133 5.96 7.69 14.97
CA MET A 133 6.69 6.45 15.24
C MET A 133 6.50 6.06 16.70
N GLU A 134 6.13 4.80 16.91
CA GLU A 134 6.01 4.19 18.22
C GLU A 134 7.14 3.18 18.45
N PHE A 135 7.32 2.73 19.69
CA PHE A 135 8.22 1.61 19.95
C PHE A 135 7.64 0.30 19.42
N SER A 136 8.51 -0.62 18.99
CA SER A 136 8.08 -1.92 18.45
C SER A 136 7.36 -2.82 19.46
N TYR A 137 7.29 -2.45 20.74
CA TYR A 137 6.51 -3.13 21.75
C TYR A 137 5.18 -2.42 22.07
N SER A 138 4.69 -1.53 21.20
CA SER A 138 3.39 -0.85 21.33
C SER A 138 2.35 -1.41 20.34
N ILE A 139 2.43 -2.71 20.05
CA ILE A 139 1.68 -3.39 18.97
C ILE A 139 0.18 -3.41 19.27
N GLN A 140 -0.22 -3.88 20.45
CA GLN A 140 -1.63 -3.92 20.87
C GLN A 140 -2.26 -2.52 20.80
N TRP A 141 -1.55 -1.51 21.32
CA TRP A 141 -2.03 -0.13 21.30
C TRP A 141 -2.16 0.41 19.87
N MET A 142 -1.23 0.07 18.98
CA MET A 142 -1.32 0.43 17.56
C MET A 142 -2.62 -0.11 16.96
N PHE A 143 -2.90 -1.41 17.12
CA PHE A 143 -4.12 -2.04 16.61
C PHE A 143 -5.41 -1.47 17.20
N ASP A 144 -5.45 -1.25 18.51
CA ASP A 144 -6.71 -0.92 19.19
C ASP A 144 -7.00 0.57 19.21
N SER A 145 -5.96 1.42 19.18
CA SER A 145 -6.10 2.85 19.45
C SER A 145 -5.67 3.77 18.32
N VAL A 146 -4.78 3.32 17.42
CA VAL A 146 -4.26 4.14 16.32
C VAL A 146 -4.94 3.78 15.02
N LEU A 147 -4.81 2.54 14.54
CA LEU A 147 -5.30 2.13 13.22
C LEU A 147 -6.79 2.46 13.00
N PRO A 148 -7.71 2.23 13.97
CA PRO A 148 -9.13 2.50 13.78
C PRO A 148 -9.48 4.00 13.67
N LYS A 149 -8.54 4.90 14.00
CA LYS A 149 -8.73 6.35 14.02
C LYS A 149 -7.97 7.05 12.92
N LEU A 150 -7.29 6.31 12.04
CA LEU A 150 -6.57 6.90 10.93
C LEU A 150 -7.56 7.50 9.93
N PRO A 151 -7.31 8.72 9.44
CA PRO A 151 -8.16 9.34 8.41
C PRO A 151 -7.87 8.79 7.00
N HIS A 152 -6.83 7.98 6.82
CA HIS A 152 -6.43 7.37 5.54
C HIS A 152 -6.45 5.85 5.63
N GLY A 153 -6.37 5.19 4.46
CA GLY A 153 -6.25 3.75 4.37
C GLY A 153 -4.95 3.24 5.02
N ASN A 154 -5.03 2.05 5.58
CA ASN A 154 -3.92 1.33 6.19
C ASN A 154 -4.00 -0.15 5.77
N ASP A 155 -2.87 -0.74 5.39
CA ASP A 155 -2.79 -2.14 4.92
C ASP A 155 -1.75 -2.95 5.71
N GLY A 156 -1.48 -2.55 6.97
CA GLY A 156 -0.58 -3.26 7.87
C GLY A 156 0.32 -2.36 8.70
N LEU A 157 1.52 -2.86 9.01
CA LEU A 157 2.50 -2.21 9.90
C LEU A 157 3.88 -2.17 9.25
N ILE A 158 4.65 -1.12 9.56
CA ILE A 158 6.06 -1.01 9.19
C ILE A 158 6.92 -1.00 10.46
N PHE A 159 7.90 -1.89 10.50
CA PHE A 159 8.95 -1.90 11.51
C PHE A 159 10.25 -1.40 10.90
N THR A 160 10.74 -0.27 11.40
CA THR A 160 12.00 0.32 10.93
C THR A 160 13.05 0.18 12.01
N CYS A 161 14.22 -0.36 11.67
CA CYS A 161 15.31 -0.46 12.62
C CYS A 161 15.80 0.93 13.03
N ARG A 162 15.90 1.17 14.34
CA ARG A 162 16.33 2.47 14.87
C ARG A 162 17.81 2.73 14.61
N THR A 163 18.63 1.68 14.72
CA THR A 163 20.08 1.79 14.89
C THR A 163 20.85 1.67 13.58
N THR A 164 20.24 1.18 12.51
CA THR A 164 20.91 1.01 11.23
C THR A 164 20.92 2.32 10.43
N PRO A 165 21.99 2.56 9.64
CA PRO A 165 21.99 3.60 8.62
C PRO A 165 20.86 3.42 7.62
N TYR A 166 20.45 4.51 6.97
CA TYR A 166 19.57 4.44 5.81
C TYR A 166 20.29 3.75 4.65
N LYS A 167 19.59 2.87 3.94
CA LYS A 167 20.13 2.11 2.80
C LYS A 167 19.32 2.41 1.54
N CYS A 168 20.01 2.71 0.43
CA CYS A 168 19.38 2.78 -0.88
C CYS A 168 19.02 1.37 -1.38
N GLY A 169 17.80 1.21 -1.90
CA GLY A 169 17.29 -0.08 -2.39
C GLY A 169 16.73 -0.96 -1.27
N THR A 170 16.86 -2.28 -1.42
CA THR A 170 16.29 -3.24 -0.46
C THR A 170 17.04 -3.23 0.86
N ASP A 171 16.32 -2.91 1.94
CA ASP A 171 16.80 -3.00 3.32
C ASP A 171 16.11 -4.15 4.07
N ALA A 172 16.89 -5.12 4.53
CA ALA A 172 16.40 -6.25 5.33
C ALA A 172 15.96 -5.82 6.75
N HIS A 173 16.32 -4.60 7.18
CA HIS A 173 15.96 -4.04 8.47
C HIS A 173 14.69 -3.16 8.43
N ILE A 174 14.00 -3.12 7.27
CA ILE A 174 12.66 -2.55 7.16
C ILE A 174 11.71 -3.70 6.90
N ILE A 175 10.88 -4.02 7.89
CA ILE A 175 9.97 -5.15 7.84
C ILE A 175 8.56 -4.60 7.63
N LYS A 176 7.92 -5.05 6.56
CA LYS A 176 6.51 -4.82 6.31
C LYS A 176 5.72 -6.01 6.83
N TRP A 177 4.79 -5.78 7.74
CA TRP A 177 3.83 -6.78 8.17
C TRP A 177 2.47 -6.44 7.57
N LYS A 178 1.80 -7.46 7.05
CA LYS A 178 0.42 -7.36 6.54
C LYS A 178 -0.41 -8.48 7.17
N PRO A 179 -1.70 -8.26 7.43
CA PRO A 179 -2.61 -9.35 7.75
C PRO A 179 -2.54 -10.41 6.66
N ALA A 180 -2.44 -11.69 7.02
CA ALA A 180 -2.31 -12.79 6.07
C ALA A 180 -3.44 -12.79 5.02
N LEU A 181 -4.66 -12.48 5.49
CA LEU A 181 -5.88 -12.42 4.70
C LEU A 181 -5.92 -11.23 3.72
N GLU A 182 -5.02 -10.27 3.83
CA GLU A 182 -4.90 -9.11 2.93
C GLU A 182 -3.80 -9.30 1.89
N ASN A 183 -3.09 -10.43 1.90
CA ASN A 183 -2.19 -10.78 0.81
C ASN A 183 -3.01 -11.23 -0.39
N SER A 184 -3.09 -10.35 -1.38
CA SER A 184 -3.82 -10.57 -2.60
C SER A 184 -2.90 -10.94 -3.77
N ILE A 185 -3.48 -11.64 -4.74
CA ILE A 185 -2.86 -12.01 -6.01
C ILE A 185 -3.84 -11.68 -7.12
N ASP A 186 -3.31 -11.09 -8.19
CA ASP A 186 -4.09 -10.82 -9.40
C ASP A 186 -4.07 -12.05 -10.31
N PHE A 187 -5.23 -12.61 -10.59
CA PHE A 187 -5.44 -13.77 -11.45
C PHE A 187 -6.24 -13.40 -12.70
N ARG A 188 -6.12 -14.21 -13.75
CA ARG A 188 -7.08 -14.21 -14.86
C ARG A 188 -8.23 -15.13 -14.48
N LEU A 189 -9.45 -14.61 -14.49
CA LEU A 189 -10.65 -15.38 -14.23
C LEU A 189 -11.02 -16.20 -15.46
N ASN A 190 -11.29 -17.49 -15.29
CA ASN A 190 -11.81 -18.36 -16.35
C ASN A 190 -13.07 -19.06 -15.85
N LEU A 191 -14.19 -18.81 -16.52
CA LEU A 191 -15.48 -19.40 -16.19
C LEU A 191 -15.70 -20.69 -16.97
N GLU A 192 -16.06 -21.76 -16.26
CA GLU A 192 -16.43 -23.05 -16.86
C GLU A 192 -17.88 -23.36 -16.50
N PHE A 193 -18.79 -23.12 -17.45
CA PHE A 193 -20.21 -23.39 -17.27
C PHE A 193 -20.50 -24.89 -17.40
N PRO A 194 -21.43 -25.45 -16.61
CA PRO A 194 -21.82 -26.84 -16.74
C PRO A 194 -22.51 -27.08 -18.09
N LEU A 195 -22.42 -28.31 -18.59
CA LEU A 195 -23.11 -28.72 -19.81
C LEU A 195 -24.58 -28.99 -19.53
N LEU A 196 -25.44 -28.57 -20.46
CA LEU A 196 -26.84 -28.98 -20.47
C LEU A 196 -26.92 -30.50 -20.65
N PRO A 197 -27.92 -31.16 -20.01
CA PRO A 197 -28.15 -32.57 -20.26
C PRO A 197 -28.42 -32.80 -21.74
N PRO A 198 -27.94 -33.92 -22.32
CA PRO A 198 -28.15 -34.21 -23.73
C PRO A 198 -29.65 -34.21 -24.02
N SER A 199 -30.07 -33.39 -25.00
CA SER A 199 -31.45 -33.34 -25.43
C SER A 199 -31.87 -34.73 -25.90
N SER A 200 -32.99 -35.26 -25.41
CA SER A 200 -33.57 -36.51 -25.91
C SER A 200 -33.66 -36.44 -27.44
N PRO A 201 -33.24 -37.48 -28.19
CA PRO A 201 -33.24 -37.41 -29.65
C PRO A 201 -34.65 -37.18 -30.15
N SER A 202 -34.90 -36.01 -30.75
CA SER A 202 -36.10 -35.80 -31.54
C SER A 202 -36.00 -36.67 -32.78
N SER A 203 -37.07 -37.40 -33.08
CA SER A 203 -37.15 -38.46 -34.09
C SER A 203 -37.09 -37.98 -35.55
N SER A 204 -36.49 -36.82 -35.81
CA SER A 204 -36.53 -36.19 -37.12
C SER A 204 -35.25 -35.40 -37.44
N SER A 205 -34.07 -36.01 -37.33
CA SER A 205 -32.90 -35.75 -38.20
C SER A 205 -31.71 -36.66 -37.84
N PRO A 206 -31.17 -37.47 -38.76
CA PRO A 206 -29.92 -38.17 -38.54
C PRO A 206 -28.73 -37.23 -38.83
N SER A 207 -27.69 -37.32 -38.01
CA SER A 207 -26.35 -36.74 -38.19
C SER A 207 -26.17 -35.23 -37.99
N ARG A 208 -26.07 -34.81 -36.72
CA ARG A 208 -24.99 -33.92 -36.27
C ARG A 208 -24.53 -34.44 -34.92
N GLU A 209 -23.23 -34.65 -34.73
CA GLU A 209 -22.67 -34.80 -33.37
C GLU A 209 -23.17 -33.61 -32.57
N SER A 210 -24.02 -33.86 -31.56
CA SER A 210 -24.57 -32.80 -30.73
C SER A 210 -23.39 -32.21 -29.95
N THR A 211 -22.88 -31.06 -30.40
CA THR A 211 -21.90 -30.30 -29.64
C THR A 211 -22.51 -30.03 -28.26
N PRO A 212 -21.84 -30.41 -27.16
CA PRO A 212 -22.37 -30.17 -25.82
C PRO A 212 -22.65 -28.68 -25.63
N GLU A 213 -23.91 -28.34 -25.33
CA GLU A 213 -24.33 -26.96 -25.09
C GLU A 213 -24.12 -26.61 -23.62
N HIS A 214 -23.70 -25.38 -23.33
CA HIS A 214 -23.42 -24.92 -21.97
C HIS A 214 -24.65 -24.27 -21.34
N ASP A 215 -24.90 -24.54 -20.07
CA ASP A 215 -25.91 -23.87 -19.27
C ASP A 215 -25.36 -22.56 -18.70
N TYR A 216 -25.58 -21.46 -19.42
CA TYR A 216 -25.18 -20.11 -18.98
C TYR A 216 -26.07 -19.52 -17.87
N HIS A 217 -27.16 -20.21 -17.50
CA HIS A 217 -28.01 -19.80 -16.38
C HIS A 217 -27.55 -20.41 -15.06
N ALA A 218 -26.88 -21.56 -15.11
CA ALA A 218 -26.24 -22.17 -13.95
C ALA A 218 -25.00 -21.41 -13.48
N MET A 219 -24.64 -21.62 -12.20
CA MET A 219 -23.40 -21.07 -11.64
C MET A 219 -22.19 -21.83 -12.22
N PRO A 220 -21.22 -21.15 -12.85
CA PRO A 220 -20.04 -21.80 -13.40
C PRO A 220 -19.05 -22.21 -12.29
N THR A 221 -18.06 -23.02 -12.67
CA THR A 221 -16.83 -23.15 -11.89
C THR A 221 -15.91 -21.97 -12.22
N PHE A 222 -15.40 -21.30 -11.18
CA PHE A 222 -14.53 -20.13 -11.32
C PHE A 222 -13.06 -20.55 -11.18
N HIS A 223 -12.35 -20.69 -12.29
CA HIS A 223 -10.91 -21.01 -12.28
C HIS A 223 -10.08 -19.73 -12.23
N LEU A 224 -8.98 -19.78 -11.49
CA LEU A 224 -7.98 -18.72 -11.37
C LEU A 224 -6.72 -19.15 -12.09
N SER A 225 -6.36 -18.39 -13.12
CA SER A 225 -5.17 -18.65 -13.94
C SER A 225 -4.06 -17.65 -13.67
N VAL A 226 -2.83 -18.15 -13.63
CA VAL A 226 -1.60 -17.37 -13.44
C VAL A 226 -0.88 -17.17 -14.76
N PHE A 227 -0.13 -16.07 -14.87
CA PHE A 227 0.64 -15.76 -16.06
C PHE A 227 1.99 -16.50 -16.06
N MET A 228 2.31 -17.18 -17.16
CA MET A 228 3.53 -18.00 -17.31
C MET A 228 4.60 -17.34 -18.19
N GLY A 229 4.34 -16.14 -18.73
CA GLY A 229 5.15 -15.52 -19.77
C GLY A 229 4.57 -15.75 -21.18
N ASP A 230 4.99 -14.95 -22.16
CA ASP A 230 4.64 -15.10 -23.59
C ASP A 230 3.15 -15.35 -23.88
N ASP A 231 2.26 -14.55 -23.26
CA ASP A 231 0.80 -14.67 -23.35
C ASP A 231 0.20 -16.02 -22.90
N ALA A 232 1.01 -16.90 -22.28
CA ALA A 232 0.58 -18.18 -21.76
C ALA A 232 0.03 -18.07 -20.32
N TYR A 233 -1.05 -18.80 -20.07
CA TYR A 233 -1.71 -18.88 -18.76
C TYR A 233 -1.88 -20.33 -18.33
N LYS A 234 -1.84 -20.56 -17.01
CA LYS A 234 -2.06 -21.89 -16.42
C LYS A 234 -3.14 -21.79 -15.35
N LYS A 235 -4.18 -22.64 -15.45
CA LYS A 235 -5.17 -22.84 -14.36
C LYS A 235 -4.41 -23.27 -13.10
N TRP A 236 -4.56 -22.50 -12.02
CA TRP A 236 -3.75 -22.64 -10.82
C TRP A 236 -4.58 -22.95 -9.57
N ALA A 237 -5.71 -22.28 -9.40
CA ALA A 237 -6.63 -22.52 -8.29
C ALA A 237 -8.10 -22.33 -8.72
N GLN A 238 -9.01 -22.55 -7.79
CA GLN A 238 -10.43 -22.23 -7.94
C GLN A 238 -10.82 -21.12 -6.96
N MET A 239 -11.63 -20.19 -7.44
CA MET A 239 -12.25 -19.15 -6.62
C MET A 239 -13.54 -19.69 -6.02
N HIS A 240 -13.70 -19.50 -4.72
CA HIS A 240 -14.96 -19.80 -4.05
C HIS A 240 -15.90 -18.60 -4.23
N VAL A 241 -17.10 -18.87 -4.73
CA VAL A 241 -18.16 -17.87 -4.95
C VAL A 241 -19.47 -18.45 -4.41
N THR A 242 -20.18 -17.68 -3.60
CA THR A 242 -21.52 -18.06 -3.11
C THR A 242 -22.58 -17.73 -4.15
N ALA A 243 -23.77 -18.33 -4.04
CA ALA A 243 -24.87 -18.01 -4.95
C ALA A 243 -25.26 -16.52 -4.91
N GLU A 244 -25.21 -15.89 -3.74
CA GLU A 244 -25.46 -14.45 -3.57
C GLU A 244 -24.40 -13.60 -4.28
N GLU A 245 -23.12 -13.94 -4.13
CA GLU A 245 -22.03 -13.25 -4.82
C GLU A 245 -22.12 -13.43 -6.33
N TRP A 246 -22.54 -14.59 -6.80
CA TRP A 246 -22.75 -14.84 -8.22
C TRP A 246 -23.84 -13.95 -8.80
N GLU A 247 -24.98 -13.78 -8.12
CA GLU A 247 -26.01 -12.83 -8.54
C GLU A 247 -25.47 -11.39 -8.57
N GLY A 248 -24.65 -11.01 -7.59
CA GLY A 248 -23.96 -9.72 -7.57
C GLY A 248 -23.04 -9.52 -8.78
N LEU A 249 -22.21 -10.51 -9.11
CA LEU A 249 -21.31 -10.47 -10.27
C LEU A 249 -22.06 -10.38 -11.59
N LYS A 250 -23.17 -11.10 -11.75
CA LYS A 250 -24.05 -10.97 -12.92
C LYS A 250 -24.64 -9.57 -13.03
N GLY A 251 -25.06 -8.99 -11.91
CA GLY A 251 -25.64 -7.64 -11.83
C GLY A 251 -24.70 -6.52 -12.28
N MET A 252 -23.38 -6.76 -12.32
CA MET A 252 -22.40 -5.78 -12.78
C MET A 252 -22.47 -5.51 -14.30
N GLY A 253 -23.02 -6.43 -15.08
CA GLY A 253 -23.16 -6.26 -16.54
C GLY A 253 -21.84 -6.14 -17.30
N VAL A 254 -20.72 -6.57 -16.70
CA VAL A 254 -19.40 -6.58 -17.34
C VAL A 254 -19.01 -8.00 -17.73
N PRO A 255 -18.25 -8.18 -18.83
CA PRO A 255 -17.65 -9.48 -19.14
C PRO A 255 -16.76 -9.93 -17.98
N LEU A 256 -17.07 -11.12 -17.45
CA LEU A 256 -16.37 -11.70 -16.30
C LEU A 256 -15.25 -12.65 -16.75
N ASP A 257 -15.51 -13.41 -17.81
CA ASP A 257 -14.53 -14.34 -18.36
C ASP A 257 -13.33 -13.57 -18.94
N ASP A 258 -12.13 -14.11 -18.73
CA ASP A 258 -10.84 -13.52 -19.09
C ASP A 258 -10.48 -12.19 -18.39
N ALA A 259 -11.32 -11.69 -17.48
CA ALA A 259 -11.02 -10.51 -16.71
C ALA A 259 -9.88 -10.75 -15.70
N ILE A 260 -9.05 -9.74 -15.47
CA ILE A 260 -8.08 -9.77 -14.36
C ILE A 260 -8.78 -9.36 -13.08
N VAL A 261 -8.74 -10.23 -12.08
CA VAL A 261 -9.35 -10.06 -10.76
C VAL A 261 -8.29 -10.17 -9.68
N GLU A 262 -8.40 -9.32 -8.67
CA GLU A 262 -7.63 -9.42 -7.44
C GLU A 262 -8.37 -10.36 -6.49
N CYS A 263 -7.67 -11.37 -5.98
CA CYS A 263 -8.21 -12.33 -5.02
C CYS A 263 -7.32 -12.42 -3.79
N ALA A 264 -7.93 -12.71 -2.63
CA ALA A 264 -7.21 -13.02 -1.39
C ALA A 264 -7.78 -14.29 -0.75
N MET A 265 -7.02 -14.92 0.15
CA MET A 265 -7.48 -16.08 0.89
C MET A 265 -8.35 -15.67 2.10
N ASP A 266 -9.47 -16.35 2.30
CA ASP A 266 -10.24 -16.26 3.54
C ASP A 266 -9.61 -17.11 4.67
N LYS A 267 -10.26 -17.09 5.84
CA LYS A 267 -9.83 -17.84 7.03
C LYS A 267 -9.88 -19.35 6.83
N GLU A 268 -10.68 -19.83 5.89
CA GLU A 268 -10.80 -21.24 5.52
C GLU A 268 -9.80 -21.64 4.42
N GLY A 269 -8.94 -20.72 3.96
CA GLY A 269 -7.95 -20.97 2.92
C GLY A 269 -8.53 -20.99 1.50
N ARG A 270 -9.72 -20.43 1.29
CA ARG A 270 -10.37 -20.35 -0.03
C ARG A 270 -10.09 -19.00 -0.67
N TRP A 271 -9.87 -18.99 -1.99
CA TRP A 271 -9.71 -17.76 -2.75
C TRP A 271 -11.05 -17.04 -2.92
N ARG A 272 -11.09 -15.75 -2.58
CA ARG A 272 -12.27 -14.90 -2.66
C ARG A 272 -12.00 -13.72 -3.58
N TYR A 273 -13.02 -13.31 -4.35
CA TYR A 273 -12.97 -12.12 -5.17
C TYR A 273 -12.83 -10.86 -4.31
N MET A 274 -11.95 -9.94 -4.70
CA MET A 274 -11.85 -8.60 -4.11
C MET A 274 -12.35 -7.53 -5.09
N ARG A 275 -11.69 -7.42 -6.25
CA ARG A 275 -12.00 -6.38 -7.25
C ARG A 275 -11.49 -6.73 -8.64
N PHE A 276 -12.02 -6.05 -9.66
CA PHE A 276 -11.44 -6.05 -11.00
C PHE A 276 -10.18 -5.18 -11.08
N ARG A 277 -9.20 -5.66 -11.85
CA ARG A 277 -7.94 -4.97 -12.16
C ARG A 277 -7.90 -4.53 -13.61
N LYS A 278 -8.77 -3.59 -13.96
CA LYS A 278 -8.83 -2.98 -15.31
C LYS A 278 -7.56 -2.21 -15.68
N ASP A 279 -6.73 -1.87 -14.69
CA ASP A 279 -5.41 -1.27 -14.85
C ASP A 279 -4.34 -2.25 -15.36
N LYS A 280 -4.62 -3.56 -15.33
CA LYS A 280 -3.65 -4.60 -15.68
C LYS A 280 -4.01 -5.31 -16.98
N LYS A 281 -3.00 -5.46 -17.84
CA LYS A 281 -3.08 -6.29 -19.06
C LYS A 281 -2.98 -7.79 -18.75
N HIS A 282 -2.20 -8.16 -17.73
CA HIS A 282 -1.91 -9.54 -17.38
C HIS A 282 -2.09 -9.79 -15.88
N ALA A 283 -2.40 -11.03 -15.52
CA ALA A 283 -2.35 -11.53 -14.15
C ALA A 283 -0.91 -11.47 -13.59
N ASN A 284 -0.74 -11.72 -12.29
CA ASN A 284 0.58 -11.89 -11.72
C ASN A 284 1.31 -13.08 -12.36
N HIS A 285 2.61 -12.90 -12.57
CA HIS A 285 3.50 -13.98 -13.02
C HIS A 285 3.63 -15.05 -11.93
N ILE A 286 3.78 -16.32 -12.30
CA ILE A 286 3.90 -17.45 -11.36
C ILE A 286 4.95 -17.20 -10.26
N SER A 287 6.08 -16.57 -10.57
CA SER A 287 7.10 -16.25 -9.55
C SER A 287 6.61 -15.24 -8.50
N THR A 288 5.74 -14.30 -8.88
CA THR A 288 5.10 -13.39 -7.93
C THR A 288 4.08 -14.13 -7.08
N VAL A 289 3.32 -15.04 -7.68
CA VAL A 289 2.36 -15.89 -6.98
C VAL A 289 3.06 -16.73 -5.93
N ASP A 290 4.15 -17.41 -6.29
CA ASP A 290 4.94 -18.25 -5.39
C ASP A 290 5.52 -17.43 -4.22
N SER A 291 6.03 -16.22 -4.47
CA SER A 291 6.54 -15.33 -3.43
C SER A 291 5.45 -14.85 -2.47
N VAL A 292 4.25 -14.57 -2.98
CA VAL A 292 3.10 -14.22 -2.13
C VAL A 292 2.66 -15.44 -1.32
N MET A 293 2.61 -16.63 -1.92
CA MET A 293 2.27 -17.87 -1.24
C MET A 293 3.27 -18.25 -0.15
N GLU A 294 4.56 -17.99 -0.35
CA GLU A 294 5.58 -18.09 0.71
C GLU A 294 5.27 -17.13 1.85
N SER A 295 4.94 -15.87 1.54
CA SER A 295 4.55 -14.87 2.56
C SER A 295 3.28 -15.24 3.32
N VAL A 296 2.34 -15.95 2.69
CA VAL A 296 1.12 -16.45 3.32
C VAL A 296 1.42 -17.65 4.24
N ARG A 297 2.33 -18.55 3.85
CA ARG A 297 2.74 -19.69 4.68
C ARG A 297 3.53 -19.26 5.91
N ASP A 298 4.42 -18.29 5.74
CA ASP A 298 5.23 -17.73 6.83
C ASP A 298 4.54 -16.56 7.53
N ALA A 299 3.23 -16.38 7.31
CA ALA A 299 2.50 -15.25 7.83
C ALA A 299 2.42 -15.31 9.35
N VAL A 300 2.87 -14.22 9.99
CA VAL A 300 2.69 -14.03 11.43
C VAL A 300 1.33 -13.39 11.66
N GLY A 301 0.45 -14.04 12.41
CA GLY A 301 -0.86 -13.51 12.76
C GLY A 301 -0.80 -12.26 13.66
N ARG A 302 -1.90 -11.52 13.72
CA ARG A 302 -2.04 -10.36 14.62
C ARG A 302 -1.82 -10.77 16.08
N GLU A 303 -2.43 -11.87 16.50
CA GLU A 303 -2.39 -12.39 17.86
C GLU A 303 -0.97 -12.85 18.24
N GLU A 304 -0.25 -13.49 17.32
CA GLU A 304 1.15 -13.88 17.51
C GLU A 304 2.06 -12.65 17.66
N LEU A 305 1.85 -11.63 16.83
CA LEU A 305 2.59 -10.38 16.88
C LEU A 305 2.36 -9.64 18.21
N ILE A 306 1.13 -9.70 18.74
CA ILE A 306 0.79 -9.16 20.07
C ILE A 306 1.46 -9.99 21.18
N ALA A 307 1.46 -11.31 21.09
CA ALA A 307 1.99 -12.20 22.12
C ALA A 307 3.48 -11.95 22.43
N VAL A 308 4.29 -11.61 21.42
CA VAL A 308 5.72 -11.34 21.59
C VAL A 308 6.03 -9.95 22.17
N GLN A 309 5.04 -9.06 22.27
CA GLN A 309 5.23 -7.67 22.67
C GLN A 309 5.93 -7.52 24.04
N ALA A 310 5.55 -8.34 25.02
CA ALA A 310 6.09 -8.28 26.38
C ALA A 310 7.59 -8.66 26.42
N GLU A 311 7.97 -9.68 25.66
CA GLU A 311 9.36 -10.12 25.52
C GLU A 311 10.21 -9.04 24.84
N VAL A 312 9.72 -8.47 23.73
CA VAL A 312 10.38 -7.38 23.02
C VAL A 312 10.60 -6.17 23.94
N ARG A 313 9.61 -5.82 24.77
CA ARG A 313 9.73 -4.74 25.75
C ARG A 313 10.80 -5.03 26.81
N LYS A 314 10.80 -6.26 27.36
CA LYS A 314 11.80 -6.69 28.35
C LYS A 314 13.21 -6.61 27.76
N ALA A 315 13.41 -7.16 26.57
CA ALA A 315 14.70 -7.13 25.87
C ALA A 315 15.13 -5.70 25.51
N TRP A 316 14.19 -4.81 25.15
CA TRP A 316 14.48 -3.40 24.93
C TRP A 316 15.02 -2.72 26.19
N LYS A 317 14.33 -2.87 27.32
CA LYS A 317 14.76 -2.28 28.60
C LYS A 317 16.12 -2.82 29.05
N ALA A 318 16.35 -4.13 28.88
CA ALA A 318 17.62 -4.75 29.23
C ALA A 318 18.82 -4.20 28.44
N ARG A 319 18.62 -3.82 27.16
CA ARG A 319 19.67 -3.19 26.34
C ARG A 319 19.91 -1.71 26.67
N ALA A 320 18.97 -1.06 27.35
CA ALA A 320 19.05 0.35 27.69
C ALA A 320 19.58 0.61 29.11
N ALA A 321 19.63 -0.44 29.94
CA ALA A 321 20.27 -0.43 31.26
C ALA A 321 21.79 -0.55 31.11
#